data_AF-A0A1F3Y4B9-F1
#
_entry.id   AF-A0A1F3Y4B9-F1
#
_cell.length_a   1.000
_cell.length_b   1.000
_cell.length_c   1.000
_cell.angle_alpha   90.00
_cell.angle_beta   90.00
_cell.angle_gamma   90.00
#
_symmetry.space_group_name_H-M   'P 1'
#
loop_
_entity.id
_entity.type
_entity.pdbx_description
1 polymer ?
#
loop_
_entity_poly.entity_id
_entity_poly.type
_entity_poly.pdbx_seq_one_letter_code
_entity_poly.pdbx_strand_id
1 'polypeptide(L)'
;MVKAHLETKAAMDKGAADDELAGVRTLIRHAQWRWDFAAAGHGNAFHAPLETARILGTSIDKAQEARVRLAKILARHGMTGDVALPDTGTKAKAQKHIGLDMKKLAAEKSAAAR
;
A
#
# COMPACT_ATOMS: atom_id res chain seq x y z
N MET A 1 1.28 4.77 -2.31
CA MET A 1 0.71 3.44 -1.98
C MET A 1 0.57 3.22 -0.47
N VAL A 2 1.62 3.37 0.34
CA VAL A 2 1.55 3.20 1.82
C VAL A 2 0.36 3.93 2.44
N LYS A 3 0.20 5.24 2.17
CA LYS A 3 -0.93 6.03 2.71
C LYS A 3 -2.29 5.45 2.34
N ALA A 4 -2.50 5.02 1.10
CA ALA A 4 -3.79 4.47 0.66
C ALA A 4 -4.18 3.19 1.40
N HIS A 5 -3.22 2.29 1.68
CA HIS A 5 -3.47 1.10 2.49
C HIS A 5 -3.83 1.45 3.93
N LEU A 6 -3.12 2.38 4.54
CA LEU A 6 -3.36 2.81 5.93
C LEU A 6 -4.67 3.59 6.08
N GLU A 7 -4.99 4.46 5.12
CA GLU A 7 -6.26 5.17 5.04
C GLU A 7 -7.44 4.21 4.81
N THR A 8 -7.24 3.15 4.01
CA THR A 8 -8.24 2.07 3.87
C THR A 8 -8.46 1.36 5.20
N LYS A 9 -7.39 1.02 5.93
CA LYS A 9 -7.51 0.44 7.27
C LYS A 9 -8.25 1.39 8.22
N ALA A 10 -7.91 2.67 8.23
CA ALA A 10 -8.60 3.66 9.07
C ALA A 10 -10.10 3.78 8.74
N ALA A 11 -10.47 3.69 7.46
CA ALA A 11 -11.86 3.66 7.04
C ALA A 11 -12.57 2.39 7.55
N MET A 12 -11.93 1.23 7.46
CA MET A 12 -12.44 -0.03 8.00
C MET A 12 -12.63 0.06 9.53
N ASP A 13 -11.65 0.60 10.25
CA ASP A 13 -11.71 0.77 11.71
C ASP A 13 -12.85 1.74 12.13
N LYS A 14 -13.26 2.63 11.24
CA LYS A 14 -14.40 3.54 11.43
C LYS A 14 -15.75 2.97 11.00
N GLY A 15 -15.78 1.74 10.48
CA GLY A 15 -17.01 1.04 10.11
C GLY A 15 -17.40 1.17 8.64
N ALA A 16 -16.49 1.60 7.75
CA ALA A 16 -16.77 1.59 6.32
C ALA A 16 -17.02 0.17 5.81
N ALA A 17 -18.14 -0.01 5.12
CA ALA A 17 -18.55 -1.30 4.59
C ALA A 17 -17.75 -1.68 3.33
N ASP A 18 -17.76 -2.98 2.99
CA ASP A 18 -16.95 -3.51 1.90
C ASP A 18 -17.34 -2.95 0.52
N ASP A 19 -18.61 -2.61 0.33
CA ASP A 19 -19.16 -1.98 -0.87
C ASP A 19 -18.63 -0.55 -1.06
N GLU A 20 -18.54 0.24 0.02
CA GLU A 20 -17.93 1.57 0.00
C GLU A 20 -16.44 1.52 -0.39
N LEU A 21 -15.75 0.44 0.00
CA LEU A 21 -14.32 0.26 -0.22
C LEU A 21 -13.99 -0.46 -1.54
N ALA A 22 -14.95 -1.10 -2.20
CA ALA A 22 -14.71 -1.93 -3.39
C ALA A 22 -14.00 -1.16 -4.52
N GLY A 23 -14.46 0.07 -4.79
CA GLY A 23 -13.84 0.95 -5.79
C GLY A 23 -12.42 1.37 -5.41
N VAL A 24 -12.18 1.68 -4.13
CA VAL A 24 -10.84 2.03 -3.62
C VAL A 24 -9.89 0.85 -3.73
N ARG A 25 -10.31 -0.34 -3.29
CA ARG A 25 -9.48 -1.56 -3.34
C ARG A 25 -9.10 -1.93 -4.76
N THR A 26 -10.00 -1.72 -5.73
CA THR A 26 -9.70 -1.89 -7.16
C THR A 26 -8.62 -0.91 -7.63
N LEU A 27 -8.72 0.36 -7.26
CA LEU A 27 -7.71 1.37 -7.61
C LEU A 27 -6.35 1.06 -6.99
N ILE A 28 -6.33 0.64 -5.72
CA ILE A 28 -5.09 0.22 -5.03
C ILE A 28 -4.48 -1.00 -5.73
N ARG A 29 -5.29 -2.03 -6.07
CA ARG A 29 -4.82 -3.19 -6.83
C ARG A 29 -4.17 -2.76 -8.15
N HIS A 30 -4.82 -1.88 -8.90
CA HIS A 30 -4.30 -1.38 -10.18
C HIS A 30 -3.03 -0.55 -10.04
N ALA A 31 -2.95 0.31 -9.03
CA ALA A 31 -1.79 1.14 -8.76
C ALA A 31 -0.59 0.29 -8.32
N GLN A 32 -0.80 -0.63 -7.37
CA GLN A 32 0.24 -1.53 -6.87
C GLN A 32 0.78 -2.43 -7.99
N TRP A 33 -0.11 -3.02 -8.80
CA TRP A 33 0.31 -3.84 -9.96
C TRP A 33 1.24 -3.08 -10.90
N ARG A 34 0.89 -1.85 -11.27
CA ARG A 34 1.71 -1.02 -12.18
C ARG A 34 3.05 -0.66 -11.57
N TRP A 35 3.06 -0.27 -10.29
CA TRP A 35 4.29 0.04 -9.58
C TRP A 35 5.20 -1.20 -9.51
N ASP A 36 4.65 -2.35 -9.14
CA ASP A 36 5.41 -3.58 -8.96
C ASP A 36 5.93 -4.09 -10.30
N PHE A 37 5.11 -4.09 -11.36
CA PHE A 37 5.55 -4.40 -12.72
C PHE A 37 6.72 -3.52 -13.17
N ALA A 38 6.66 -2.21 -12.90
CA ALA A 38 7.72 -1.28 -13.25
C ALA A 38 9.01 -1.53 -12.46
N ALA A 39 8.91 -1.80 -11.16
CA ALA A 39 10.06 -1.89 -10.25
C ALA A 39 10.63 -3.31 -10.06
N ALA A 40 9.89 -4.36 -10.37
CA ALA A 40 10.31 -5.75 -10.18
C ALA A 40 11.48 -6.15 -11.09
N GLY A 41 11.55 -5.54 -12.29
CA GLY A 41 12.71 -5.67 -13.16
C GLY A 41 13.79 -4.66 -12.78
N HIS A 42 14.86 -5.12 -12.13
CA HIS A 42 15.98 -4.27 -11.71
C HIS A 42 16.60 -3.45 -12.86
N GLY A 43 16.58 -3.99 -14.10
CA GLY A 43 17.11 -3.33 -15.30
C GLY A 43 16.11 -2.48 -16.09
N ASN A 44 14.85 -2.37 -15.65
CA ASN A 44 13.78 -1.72 -16.45
C ASN A 44 14.06 -0.24 -16.73
N ALA A 45 14.70 0.46 -15.78
CA ALA A 45 15.14 1.84 -15.95
C ALA A 45 16.21 2.01 -17.06
N PHE A 46 16.88 0.94 -17.48
CA PHE A 46 17.83 0.94 -18.59
C PHE A 46 17.20 0.41 -19.88
N HIS A 47 16.56 -0.76 -19.82
CA HIS A 47 16.02 -1.43 -21.01
C HIS A 47 14.83 -0.71 -21.64
N ALA A 48 13.98 -0.08 -20.82
CA ALA A 48 12.78 0.62 -21.28
C ALA A 48 12.42 1.81 -20.36
N PRO A 49 13.28 2.84 -20.24
CA PRO A 49 13.10 3.94 -19.29
C PRO A 49 11.80 4.70 -19.48
N LEU A 50 11.42 5.01 -20.72
CA LEU A 50 10.21 5.79 -21.01
C LEU A 50 8.94 5.00 -20.70
N GLU A 51 8.91 3.71 -21.02
CA GLU A 51 7.76 2.85 -20.70
C GLU A 51 7.64 2.64 -19.19
N THR A 52 8.77 2.42 -18.50
CA THR A 52 8.81 2.31 -17.04
C THR A 52 8.28 3.59 -16.38
N ALA A 53 8.73 4.75 -16.83
CA ALA A 53 8.25 6.05 -16.33
C ALA A 53 6.75 6.26 -16.60
N ARG A 54 6.26 5.90 -17.80
CA ARG A 54 4.84 5.98 -18.16
C ARG A 54 4.00 5.10 -17.23
N ILE A 55 4.40 3.86 -17.01
CA ILE A 55 3.70 2.93 -16.11
C ILE A 55 3.68 3.47 -14.67
N LEU A 56 4.82 3.97 -14.16
CA LEU A 56 4.89 4.61 -12.85
C LEU A 56 3.96 5.83 -12.74
N GLY A 57 3.89 6.67 -13.78
CA GLY A 57 2.93 7.77 -13.86
C GLY A 57 1.48 7.31 -13.70
N THR A 58 1.09 6.23 -14.42
CA THR A 58 -0.26 5.67 -14.29
C THR A 58 -0.52 4.99 -12.93
N SER A 59 0.53 4.50 -12.25
CA SER A 59 0.42 4.01 -10.87
C SER A 59 0.12 5.16 -9.89
N ILE A 60 0.82 6.28 -10.04
CA ILE A 60 0.60 7.49 -9.22
C ILE A 60 -0.82 8.02 -9.42
N ASP A 61 -1.30 8.12 -10.65
CA ASP A 61 -2.67 8.56 -10.96
C ASP A 61 -3.72 7.72 -10.21
N LYS A 62 -3.66 6.39 -10.36
CA LYS A 62 -4.59 5.46 -9.69
C LYS A 62 -4.47 5.50 -8.17
N ALA A 63 -3.26 5.69 -7.65
CA ALA A 63 -3.03 5.87 -6.23
C ALA A 63 -3.70 7.15 -5.69
N GLN A 64 -3.59 8.27 -6.38
CA GLN A 64 -4.21 9.52 -5.96
C GLN A 64 -5.74 9.44 -6.06
N GLU A 65 -6.26 8.83 -7.12
CA GLU A 65 -7.69 8.58 -7.27
C GLU A 65 -8.25 7.78 -6.08
N ALA A 66 -7.53 6.74 -5.62
CA ALA A 66 -7.90 5.97 -4.45
C ALA A 66 -7.94 6.84 -3.18
N ARG A 67 -6.91 7.67 -2.96
CA ARG A 67 -6.80 8.53 -1.78
C ARG A 67 -7.87 9.63 -1.73
N VAL A 68 -8.22 10.22 -2.87
CA VAL A 68 -9.32 11.20 -2.95
C VAL A 68 -10.65 10.53 -2.60
N ARG A 69 -10.91 9.31 -3.07
CA ARG A 69 -12.12 8.55 -2.71
C ARG A 69 -12.12 8.17 -1.23
N LEU A 70 -10.97 7.75 -0.69
CA LEU A 70 -10.80 7.45 0.74
C LEU A 70 -11.07 8.66 1.62
N ALA A 71 -10.58 9.84 1.27
CA ALA A 71 -10.88 11.07 2.02
C ALA A 71 -12.39 11.33 2.12
N LYS A 72 -13.15 11.09 1.04
CA LYS A 72 -14.62 11.20 1.05
C LYS A 72 -15.28 10.13 1.91
N ILE A 73 -14.79 8.88 1.87
CA ILE A 73 -15.31 7.79 2.71
C ILE A 73 -15.06 8.11 4.18
N LEU A 74 -13.81 8.44 4.54
CA LEU A 74 -13.43 8.82 5.90
C LEU A 74 -14.27 9.98 6.44
N ALA A 75 -14.53 11.01 5.63
CA ALA A 75 -15.36 12.13 6.02
C ALA A 75 -16.81 11.72 6.35
N ARG A 76 -17.41 10.79 5.58
CA ARG A 76 -18.75 10.23 5.90
C ARG A 76 -18.76 9.47 7.22
N HIS A 77 -17.63 8.85 7.56
CA HIS A 77 -17.42 8.12 8.82
C HIS A 77 -16.84 9.00 9.94
N GLY A 78 -17.00 10.34 9.84
CA GLY A 78 -16.65 11.29 10.90
C GLY A 78 -15.15 11.55 11.08
N MET A 79 -14.31 11.21 10.09
CA MET A 79 -12.88 11.53 10.08
C MET A 79 -12.56 12.52 8.96
N THR A 80 -12.26 13.77 9.35
CA THR A 80 -11.97 14.88 8.42
C THR A 80 -10.52 15.33 8.42
N GLY A 81 -9.74 14.89 9.41
CA GLY A 81 -8.31 15.16 9.50
C GLY A 81 -7.44 14.11 8.82
N ASP A 82 -6.12 14.29 8.92
CA ASP A 82 -5.15 13.34 8.39
C ASP A 82 -5.16 12.01 9.15
N VAL A 83 -5.05 10.91 8.43
CA VAL A 83 -4.85 9.59 9.02
C VAL A 83 -3.44 9.50 9.60
N ALA A 84 -3.35 9.20 10.90
CA ALA A 84 -2.07 9.01 11.58
C ALA A 84 -1.28 7.86 10.94
N LEU A 85 -0.07 8.15 10.48
CA LEU A 85 0.80 7.16 9.86
C LEU A 85 1.79 6.63 10.92
N PRO A 86 1.94 5.29 11.04
CA PRO A 86 2.94 4.71 11.92
C PRO A 86 4.35 5.05 11.41
N ASP A 87 5.31 5.08 12.32
CA ASP A 87 6.72 5.16 11.92
C ASP A 87 7.15 3.85 11.26
N THR A 88 7.36 3.89 9.95
CA THR A 88 7.88 2.78 9.13
C THR A 88 9.27 3.08 8.58
N GLY A 89 10.03 3.98 9.22
CA GLY A 89 11.35 4.44 8.73
C GLY A 89 12.44 3.37 8.71
N THR A 90 12.19 2.20 9.32
CA THR A 90 13.09 1.05 9.23
C THR A 90 12.32 -0.22 8.90
N LYS A 91 13.00 -1.20 8.29
CA LYS A 91 12.45 -2.55 8.02
C LYS A 91 11.83 -3.16 9.27
N ALA A 92 12.53 -3.11 10.41
CA ALA A 92 12.06 -3.67 11.67
C ALA A 92 10.78 -3.00 12.19
N LYS A 93 10.69 -1.67 12.07
CA LYS A 93 9.49 -0.92 12.47
C LYS A 93 8.29 -1.25 11.56
N ALA A 94 8.50 -1.33 10.24
CA ALA A 94 7.47 -1.72 9.29
C ALA A 94 6.96 -3.15 9.53
N GLN A 95 7.86 -4.12 9.71
CA GLN A 95 7.51 -5.51 10.01
C GLN A 95 6.71 -5.66 11.30
N LYS A 96 7.14 -4.95 12.36
CA LYS A 96 6.40 -4.92 13.63
C LYS A 96 5.00 -4.32 13.46
N HIS A 97 4.87 -3.24 12.68
CA HIS A 97 3.59 -2.58 12.46
C HIS A 97 2.54 -3.50 11.83
N ILE A 98 2.93 -4.33 10.87
CA ILE A 98 2.04 -5.30 10.22
C ILE A 98 1.92 -6.64 10.99
N GLY A 99 2.45 -6.71 12.22
CA GLY A 99 2.26 -7.85 13.11
C GLY A 99 3.21 -9.04 12.89
N LEU A 100 4.34 -8.86 12.20
CA LEU A 100 5.30 -9.96 11.98
C LEU A 100 6.19 -10.18 13.22
N ASP A 101 6.17 -11.40 13.76
CA ASP A 101 7.17 -11.87 14.73
C ASP A 101 8.43 -12.33 14.01
N MET A 102 9.34 -11.38 13.78
CA MET A 102 10.58 -11.65 13.05
C MET A 102 11.56 -12.55 13.80
N LYS A 103 11.48 -12.65 15.14
CA LYS A 103 12.35 -13.57 15.90
C LYS A 103 11.93 -15.00 15.62
N LYS A 104 10.62 -15.26 15.72
CA LYS A 104 10.04 -16.58 15.42
C LYS A 104 10.28 -16.97 13.96
N LEU A 105 9.94 -16.11 13.00
CA LEU A 105 10.08 -16.41 11.56
C LEU A 105 11.53 -16.71 11.16
N ALA A 106 12.51 -16.00 11.74
CA ALA A 106 13.92 -16.25 11.46
C ALA A 106 14.41 -17.60 12.06
N ALA A 107 13.95 -17.95 13.26
CA ALA A 107 14.29 -19.23 13.90
C ALA A 107 13.71 -20.41 13.11
N GLU A 108 12.45 -20.33 12.69
CA GLU A 108 11.78 -21.35 11.87
C GLU A 108 12.47 -21.51 10.51
N LYS A 109 12.80 -20.41 9.82
CA LYS A 109 13.51 -20.47 8.54
C LYS A 109 14.89 -21.11 8.66
N SER A 110 15.62 -20.81 9.74
CA SER A 110 16.95 -21.38 9.99
C SER A 110 16.89 -22.86 10.32
N ALA A 111 15.84 -23.31 11.03
CA ALA A 111 15.59 -24.73 11.27
C ALA A 111 15.24 -25.48 9.98
N ALA A 112 14.39 -24.89 9.13
CA ALA A 112 13.96 -25.49 7.86
C ALA A 112 15.03 -25.48 6.75
N ALA A 113 16.09 -24.69 6.89
CA ALA A 113 17.20 -24.63 5.94
C ALA A 113 18.34 -25.61 6.28
N ARG A 114 18.21 -26.36 7.38
CA ARG A 114 19.09 -27.46 7.77
C ARG A 114 18.50 -28.79 7.31
#